data_AF-D8M805-F1
#
_entry.id   AF-D8M805-F1
#
_cell.length_a   1.000
_cell.length_b   1.000
_cell.length_c   1.000
_cell.angle_alpha   90.00
_cell.angle_beta   90.00
_cell.angle_gamma   90.00
#
_symmetry.space_group_name_H-M   'P 1'
#
loop_
_entity.id
_entity.type
_entity.pdbx_description
1 polymer ?
#
loop_
_entity_poly.entity_id
_entity_poly.type
_entity_poly.pdbx_seq_one_letter_code
_entity_poly.pdbx_strand_id
1 'polypeptide(L)'
;MLLEGIWKGNKLVEIIRKIEGTIMTEFKRNGDNTIASNRIPLFVGEFVYDESKESFLRNGRGYWIDEETRIATREVEWKDGVEVSGRDLYDGWYTRSTTPKPKPKPKPKPKPKPKPKPAPMSAPAPAPAPAPAPKREEPAPLRFSVTGSTKWTDVSLQVTDLKISSNCCNDLNALDLNRFEWLRSIEIGDECFGSVQTFQIDGLNRLKTIKIGIKSFTQNEYWYGNNKSKSFHILNCESLESIQIGEYSFVDFGGDFELKNLPQLQSIQIGTIESGSRNFQDSSFVIRGIDMILNI
;
A
#
# COMPACT_ATOMS: atom_id res chain seq x y z
N MET A 1 -8.16 -21.77 12.01
CA MET A 1 -8.41 -20.33 11.80
C MET A 1 -9.90 -20.09 12.03
N LEU A 2 -10.26 -19.12 12.87
CA LEU A 2 -11.64 -18.69 13.13
C LEU A 2 -11.79 -17.23 12.68
N LEU A 3 -12.94 -16.89 12.09
CA LEU A 3 -13.30 -15.53 11.72
C LEU A 3 -14.56 -15.12 12.49
N GLU A 4 -14.51 -13.96 13.12
CA GLU A 4 -15.65 -13.34 13.77
C GLU A 4 -16.00 -12.05 13.04
N GLY A 5 -17.29 -11.82 12.88
CA GLY A 5 -17.78 -10.68 12.12
C GLY A 5 -19.24 -10.36 12.41
N ILE A 6 -19.71 -9.33 11.75
CA ILE A 6 -21.05 -8.76 11.93
C ILE A 6 -21.95 -9.29 10.84
N TRP A 7 -23.16 -9.65 11.26
CA TRP A 7 -24.19 -10.23 10.44
C TRP A 7 -25.33 -9.24 10.28
N LYS A 8 -25.84 -9.08 9.05
CA LYS A 8 -27.09 -8.39 8.75
C LYS A 8 -28.05 -9.42 8.17
N GLY A 9 -29.06 -9.82 8.95
CA GLY A 9 -29.84 -11.01 8.65
C GLY A 9 -28.95 -12.25 8.64
N ASN A 10 -29.05 -13.08 7.59
CA ASN A 10 -28.26 -14.31 7.45
C ASN A 10 -26.96 -14.11 6.65
N LYS A 11 -26.57 -12.86 6.38
CA LYS A 11 -25.37 -12.54 5.60
C LYS A 11 -24.31 -11.92 6.50
N LEU A 12 -23.12 -12.52 6.52
CA LEU A 12 -21.92 -11.90 7.08
C LEU A 12 -21.58 -10.69 6.21
N VAL A 13 -21.42 -9.53 6.83
CA VAL A 13 -21.14 -8.27 6.12
C VAL A 13 -19.79 -7.69 6.46
N GLU A 14 -19.23 -7.97 7.63
CA GLU A 14 -17.98 -7.34 8.06
C GLU A 14 -17.18 -8.29 8.96
N ILE A 15 -15.92 -8.58 8.64
CA ILE A 15 -15.02 -9.31 9.53
C ILE A 15 -14.36 -8.35 10.50
N ILE A 16 -14.56 -8.55 11.80
CA ILE A 16 -14.01 -7.69 12.85
C ILE A 16 -12.80 -8.33 13.54
N ARG A 17 -12.67 -9.66 13.49
CA ARG A 17 -11.60 -10.37 14.18
C ARG A 17 -11.23 -11.67 13.45
N LYS A 18 -9.94 -12.01 13.49
CA LYS A 18 -9.37 -13.27 12.97
C LYS A 18 -8.56 -13.93 14.09
N ILE A 19 -8.73 -15.23 14.25
CA ILE A 19 -8.01 -16.02 15.26
C ILE A 19 -7.25 -17.16 14.57
N GLU A 20 -5.95 -17.22 14.86
CA GLU A 20 -5.02 -18.21 14.33
C GLU A 20 -4.16 -18.76 15.47
N GLY A 21 -4.51 -19.97 15.93
CA GLY A 21 -3.87 -20.57 17.09
C GLY A 21 -4.13 -19.72 18.33
N THR A 22 -3.05 -19.24 18.96
CA THR A 22 -3.09 -18.38 20.15
C THR A 22 -3.10 -16.89 19.83
N ILE A 23 -3.09 -16.52 18.54
CA ILE A 23 -3.02 -15.12 18.10
C ILE A 23 -4.38 -14.65 17.61
N MET A 24 -4.78 -13.48 18.09
CA MET A 24 -5.96 -12.73 17.69
C MET A 24 -5.51 -11.47 16.93
N THR A 25 -6.11 -11.25 15.76
CA THR A 25 -6.05 -9.97 15.04
C THR A 25 -7.41 -9.29 15.10
N GLU A 26 -7.44 -8.03 15.54
CA GLU A 26 -8.64 -7.20 15.53
C GLU A 26 -8.53 -6.16 14.42
N PHE A 27 -9.62 -5.97 13.67
CA PHE A 27 -9.64 -5.11 12.50
C PHE A 27 -10.41 -3.81 12.75
N LYS A 28 -9.99 -2.74 12.06
CA LYS A 28 -10.73 -1.49 12.01
C LYS A 28 -12.10 -1.71 11.41
N ARG A 29 -13.10 -1.09 12.04
CA ARG A 29 -14.45 -0.97 11.51
C ARG A 29 -14.45 0.00 10.33
N ASN A 30 -14.72 -0.50 9.12
CA ASN A 30 -14.72 0.33 7.90
C ASN A 30 -15.85 -0.01 6.91
N GLY A 31 -16.95 -0.59 7.41
CA GLY A 31 -18.10 -0.94 6.59
C GLY A 31 -18.07 -2.39 6.12
N ASP A 32 -18.87 -2.69 5.10
CA ASP A 32 -19.08 -4.06 4.63
C ASP A 32 -17.80 -4.58 3.93
N ASN A 33 -17.09 -5.51 4.57
CA ASN A 33 -15.92 -6.20 4.02
C ASN A 33 -15.76 -7.58 4.69
N THR A 34 -15.98 -8.62 3.90
CA THR A 34 -15.95 -10.03 4.33
C THR A 34 -14.64 -10.74 3.97
N ILE A 35 -13.61 -10.02 3.55
CA ILE A 35 -12.32 -10.58 3.14
C ILE A 35 -11.26 -10.12 4.14
N ALA A 36 -10.82 -11.02 5.02
CA ALA A 36 -9.91 -10.69 6.12
C ALA A 36 -8.57 -10.06 5.66
N SER A 37 -8.04 -10.44 4.49
CA SER A 37 -6.80 -9.88 3.94
C SER A 37 -6.93 -8.42 3.49
N ASN A 38 -8.14 -7.96 3.22
CA ASN A 38 -8.42 -6.58 2.82
C ASN A 38 -8.78 -5.70 4.03
N ARG A 39 -8.66 -6.24 5.25
CA ARG A 39 -8.98 -5.54 6.49
C ARG A 39 -7.73 -4.90 7.08
N ILE A 40 -7.96 -3.81 7.79
CA ILE A 40 -6.93 -3.00 8.44
C ILE A 40 -6.75 -3.53 9.86
N PRO A 41 -5.64 -4.19 10.21
CA PRO A 41 -5.39 -4.61 11.58
C PRO A 41 -5.16 -3.39 12.48
N LEU A 42 -5.76 -3.39 13.67
CA LEU A 42 -5.53 -2.41 14.74
C LEU A 42 -4.79 -3.02 15.93
N PHE A 43 -4.95 -4.33 16.12
CA PHE A 43 -4.29 -5.08 17.18
C PHE A 43 -3.94 -6.47 16.69
N VAL A 44 -2.75 -6.95 17.03
CA VAL A 44 -2.33 -8.35 16.83
C VAL A 44 -1.67 -8.83 18.11
N GLY A 45 -2.19 -9.88 18.73
CA GLY A 45 -1.59 -10.39 19.96
C GLY A 45 -2.31 -11.59 20.54
N GLU A 46 -1.79 -12.05 21.67
CA GLU A 46 -2.37 -13.15 22.43
C GLU A 46 -3.72 -12.76 23.04
N PHE A 47 -4.53 -13.77 23.32
CA PHE A 47 -5.87 -13.61 23.85
C PHE A 47 -6.24 -14.74 24.81
N VAL A 48 -7.30 -14.50 25.59
CA VAL A 48 -8.03 -15.51 26.34
C VAL A 48 -9.52 -15.39 26.01
N TYR A 49 -10.23 -16.51 25.93
CA TYR A 49 -11.69 -16.50 25.78
C TYR A 49 -12.34 -16.49 27.16
N ASP A 50 -13.16 -15.48 27.43
CA ASP A 50 -13.97 -15.39 28.64
C ASP A 50 -15.35 -15.98 28.34
N GLU A 51 -15.58 -17.22 28.79
CA GLU A 51 -16.83 -17.95 28.59
C GLU A 51 -18.03 -17.22 29.22
N SER A 52 -17.84 -16.52 30.35
CA SER A 52 -18.93 -15.83 31.05
C SER A 52 -19.44 -14.61 30.28
N LYS A 53 -18.59 -14.01 29.46
CA LYS A 53 -18.90 -12.84 28.63
C LYS A 53 -19.05 -13.18 27.15
N GLU A 54 -18.84 -14.45 26.79
CA GLU A 54 -18.73 -14.92 25.40
C GLU A 54 -17.84 -14.01 24.54
N SER A 55 -16.68 -13.61 25.08
CA SER A 55 -15.84 -12.59 24.47
C SER A 55 -14.36 -12.92 24.49
N PHE A 56 -13.65 -12.54 23.44
CA PHE A 56 -12.19 -12.62 23.38
C PHE A 56 -11.57 -11.39 24.05
N LEU A 57 -10.78 -11.63 25.09
CA LEU A 57 -10.05 -10.60 25.83
C LEU A 57 -8.57 -10.65 25.45
N ARG A 58 -7.96 -9.48 25.22
CA ARG A 58 -6.51 -9.37 25.03
C ARG A 58 -5.79 -9.86 26.29
N ASN A 59 -4.87 -10.78 26.15
CA ASN A 59 -4.19 -11.39 27.29
C ASN A 59 -2.83 -11.93 26.87
N GLY A 60 -1.76 -11.56 27.58
CA GLY A 60 -0.39 -11.76 27.13
C GLY A 60 0.08 -10.61 26.24
N ARG A 61 1.05 -10.90 25.38
CA ARG A 61 1.70 -9.87 24.56
C ARG A 61 0.88 -9.54 23.32
N GLY A 62 0.82 -8.26 22.97
CA GLY A 62 0.25 -7.82 21.70
C GLY A 62 0.78 -6.49 21.22
N TYR A 63 0.44 -6.16 19.97
CA TYR A 63 0.94 -5.00 19.26
C TYR A 63 -0.22 -4.13 18.80
N TRP A 64 -0.10 -2.83 19.03
CA TRP A 64 -0.95 -1.84 18.38
C TRP A 64 -0.40 -1.59 16.99
N ILE A 65 -1.28 -1.63 16.00
CA ILE A 65 -0.92 -1.44 14.60
C ILE A 65 -1.44 -0.08 14.15
N ASP A 66 -0.56 0.71 13.54
CA ASP A 66 -0.94 1.96 12.93
C ASP A 66 -1.85 1.73 11.72
N GLU A 67 -2.89 2.55 11.63
CA GLU A 67 -3.93 2.35 10.63
C GLU A 67 -3.43 2.69 9.22
N GLU A 68 -2.54 3.66 9.08
CA GLU A 68 -2.08 4.15 7.79
C GLU A 68 -0.88 3.33 7.31
N THR A 69 0.13 3.23 8.18
CA THR A 69 1.42 2.60 7.85
C THR A 69 1.42 1.07 7.97
N ARG A 70 0.43 0.47 8.67
CA ARG A 70 0.38 -0.98 9.00
C ARG A 70 1.52 -1.45 9.92
N ILE A 71 2.28 -0.53 10.49
CA ILE A 71 3.44 -0.83 11.32
C ILE A 71 3.04 -0.89 12.79
N ALA A 72 3.68 -1.77 13.57
CA ALA A 72 3.47 -1.83 15.00
C ALA A 72 4.00 -0.57 15.70
N THR A 73 3.14 0.14 16.43
CA THR A 73 3.50 1.38 17.14
C THR A 73 3.81 1.16 18.61
N ARG A 74 3.33 0.04 19.18
CA ARG A 74 3.50 -0.24 20.60
C ARG A 74 3.39 -1.73 20.88
N GLU A 75 4.38 -2.29 21.58
CA GLU A 75 4.28 -3.59 22.23
C GLU A 75 3.60 -3.39 23.61
N VAL A 76 2.59 -4.18 23.91
CA VAL A 76 1.77 -4.05 25.10
C VAL A 76 1.57 -5.41 25.74
N GLU A 77 1.77 -5.48 27.05
CA GLU A 77 1.44 -6.63 27.88
C GLU A 77 0.03 -6.46 28.45
N TRP A 78 -0.83 -7.44 28.22
CA TRP A 78 -2.23 -7.45 28.63
C TRP A 78 -2.48 -8.54 29.66
N LYS A 79 -3.41 -8.27 30.58
CA LYS A 79 -3.97 -9.27 31.48
C LYS A 79 -5.47 -9.08 31.58
N ASP A 80 -6.23 -10.09 31.19
CA ASP A 80 -7.69 -10.10 31.26
C ASP A 80 -8.35 -8.86 30.61
N GLY A 81 -7.83 -8.44 29.45
CA GLY A 81 -8.32 -7.26 28.71
C GLY A 81 -7.81 -5.92 29.23
N VAL A 82 -6.96 -5.90 30.26
CA VAL A 82 -6.37 -4.68 30.84
C VAL A 82 -4.89 -4.59 30.47
N GLU A 83 -4.48 -3.45 29.90
CA GLU A 83 -3.06 -3.15 29.68
C GLU A 83 -2.34 -3.01 31.02
N VAL A 84 -1.32 -3.83 31.20
CA VAL A 84 -0.46 -3.86 32.40
C VAL A 84 0.74 -2.94 32.20
N SER A 85 1.40 -3.08 31.05
CA SER A 85 2.56 -2.29 30.69
C SER A 85 2.69 -2.23 29.17
N GLY A 86 3.52 -1.32 28.68
CA GLY A 86 3.87 -1.33 27.27
C GLY A 86 5.08 -0.47 26.97
N ARG A 87 5.59 -0.69 25.78
CA ARG A 87 6.77 -0.04 25.22
C ARG A 87 6.41 0.51 23.84
N ASP A 88 6.63 1.80 23.65
CA ASP A 88 6.48 2.41 22.34
C ASP A 88 7.56 1.88 21.39
N LEU A 89 7.12 1.57 20.19
CA LEU A 89 7.97 1.16 19.08
C LEU A 89 8.13 2.37 18.17
N TYR A 90 9.35 2.57 17.69
CA TYR A 90 9.62 3.61 16.71
C TYR A 90 9.77 2.92 15.37
N ASP A 91 8.81 3.15 14.48
CA ASP A 91 8.76 2.53 13.15
C ASP A 91 8.80 0.99 13.21
N GLY A 92 8.09 0.39 14.18
CA GLY A 92 8.08 -1.07 14.39
C GLY A 92 9.29 -1.61 15.16
N TRP A 93 10.29 -0.78 15.47
CA TRP A 93 11.52 -1.20 16.12
C TRP A 93 11.60 -0.81 17.60
N TYR A 94 12.29 -1.66 18.37
CA TYR A 94 12.75 -1.33 19.71
C TYR A 94 13.86 -0.28 19.62
N THR A 95 13.82 0.74 20.50
CA THR A 95 14.90 1.72 20.62
C THR A 95 15.57 1.61 21.98
N ARG A 96 16.84 2.03 22.09
CA ARG A 96 17.60 1.98 23.36
C ARG A 96 16.96 2.82 24.47
N SER A 97 16.13 3.81 24.12
CA SER A 97 15.42 4.68 25.05
C SER A 97 14.01 4.21 25.41
N THR A 98 13.42 3.25 24.68
CA THR A 98 12.05 2.78 24.98
C THR A 98 12.11 1.63 25.96
N THR A 99 11.97 1.90 27.26
CA THR A 99 11.76 0.87 28.29
C THR A 99 10.27 0.61 28.50
N PRO A 100 9.85 -0.62 28.84
CA PRO A 100 8.47 -0.89 29.19
C PRO A 100 8.08 -0.05 30.40
N LYS A 101 7.02 0.74 30.26
CA LYS A 101 6.47 1.55 31.34
C LYS A 101 5.16 0.94 31.82
N PRO A 102 4.96 0.82 33.14
CA PRO A 102 3.65 0.46 33.69
C PRO A 102 2.59 1.47 33.26
N LYS A 103 1.36 1.01 33.06
CA LYS A 103 0.24 1.92 32.76
C LYS A 103 0.05 2.90 33.94
N PRO A 104 0.02 4.23 33.70
CA PRO A 104 -0.22 5.21 34.78
C PRO A 104 -1.57 4.93 35.46
N LYS A 105 -1.59 4.94 36.81
CA LYS A 105 -2.84 4.77 37.56
C LYS A 105 -3.87 5.85 37.14
N PRO A 106 -5.14 5.49 36.90
CA PRO A 106 -6.17 6.46 36.58
C PRO A 106 -6.25 7.53 37.67
N LYS A 107 -6.06 8.81 37.32
CA LYS A 107 -6.35 9.92 38.24
C LYS A 107 -7.87 9.98 38.47
N PRO A 108 -8.35 10.18 39.71
CA PRO A 108 -9.78 10.35 39.98
C PRO A 108 -10.38 11.47 39.13
N LYS A 109 -11.51 11.17 38.48
CA LYS A 109 -12.23 12.11 37.60
C LYS A 109 -12.73 13.30 38.45
N PRO A 110 -12.36 14.56 38.16
CA PRO A 110 -12.90 15.71 38.86
C PRO A 110 -14.41 15.86 38.62
N LYS A 111 -15.17 16.23 39.66
CA LYS A 111 -16.60 16.52 39.57
C LYS A 111 -16.85 17.68 38.57
N PRO A 112 -17.89 17.63 37.71
CA PRO A 112 -18.13 18.67 36.72
C PRO A 112 -18.45 20.02 37.39
N LYS A 113 -17.73 21.08 37.03
CA LYS A 113 -18.06 22.47 37.37
C LYS A 113 -18.79 23.11 36.18
N PRO A 114 -19.78 23.99 36.39
CA PRO A 114 -20.55 24.60 35.28
C PRO A 114 -19.65 25.37 34.32
N LYS A 115 -19.89 25.18 33.01
CA LYS A 115 -19.04 25.65 31.90
C LYS A 115 -19.31 27.13 31.59
N PRO A 116 -18.32 28.04 31.70
CA PRO A 116 -18.43 29.37 31.12
C PRO A 116 -18.26 29.33 29.60
N LYS A 117 -18.89 30.27 28.89
CA LYS A 117 -18.87 30.39 27.43
C LYS A 117 -17.44 30.63 26.91
N PRO A 118 -16.94 29.88 25.90
CA PRO A 118 -15.56 30.04 25.43
C PRO A 118 -15.36 31.36 24.68
N ALA A 119 -14.26 32.05 24.99
CA ALA A 119 -13.65 33.05 24.11
C ALA A 119 -12.83 32.36 23.00
N PRO A 120 -12.55 33.03 21.86
CA PRO A 120 -11.85 32.41 20.75
C PRO A 120 -10.39 32.11 21.13
N MET A 121 -9.96 30.84 21.01
CA MET A 121 -8.56 30.44 21.13
C MET A 121 -7.89 30.54 19.76
N SER A 122 -6.76 31.24 19.72
CA SER A 122 -5.81 31.20 18.59
C SER A 122 -5.29 29.77 18.38
N ALA A 123 -5.19 29.36 17.11
CA ALA A 123 -4.74 28.03 16.72
C ALA A 123 -3.34 27.70 17.28
N PRO A 124 -3.08 26.45 17.73
CA PRO A 124 -1.73 26.03 18.12
C PRO A 124 -0.79 26.06 16.90
N ALA A 125 0.46 26.50 17.11
CA ALA A 125 1.49 26.42 16.09
C ALA A 125 1.74 24.96 15.66
N PRO A 126 2.05 24.69 14.37
CA PRO A 126 2.32 23.33 13.89
C PRO A 126 3.47 22.68 14.66
N ALA A 127 3.31 21.39 15.00
CA ALA A 127 4.37 20.60 15.61
C ALA A 127 5.58 20.48 14.66
N PRO A 128 6.83 20.38 15.18
CA PRO A 128 8.01 20.17 14.36
C PRO A 128 7.89 18.88 13.54
N ALA A 129 8.29 18.92 12.27
CA ALA A 129 8.31 17.74 11.39
C ALA A 129 9.15 16.61 12.02
N PRO A 130 8.72 15.33 11.90
CA PRO A 130 9.49 14.19 12.40
C PRO A 130 10.90 14.16 11.79
N ALA A 131 11.88 13.76 12.60
CA ALA A 131 13.24 13.53 12.12
C ALA A 131 13.25 12.44 11.03
N PRO A 132 14.06 12.57 9.96
CA PRO A 132 14.11 11.60 8.87
C PRO A 132 14.50 10.22 9.38
N ALA A 133 13.76 9.20 8.93
CA ALA A 133 13.99 7.80 9.28
C ALA A 133 15.46 7.37 9.00
N PRO A 134 16.04 6.45 9.79
CA PRO A 134 17.34 5.89 9.50
C PRO A 134 17.32 5.24 8.10
N LYS A 135 18.12 5.77 7.18
CA LYS A 135 18.25 5.21 5.83
C LYS A 135 18.72 3.75 5.95
N ARG A 136 17.83 2.80 5.65
CA ARG A 136 18.20 1.42 5.34
C ARG A 136 19.29 1.50 4.27
N GLU A 137 20.48 0.98 4.55
CA GLU A 137 21.59 1.00 3.60
C GLU A 137 21.10 0.46 2.27
N GLU A 138 21.22 1.28 1.23
CA GLU A 138 20.76 0.93 -0.11
C GLU A 138 21.67 -0.19 -0.62
N PRO A 139 21.12 -1.34 -1.07
CA PRO A 139 21.92 -2.39 -1.66
C PRO A 139 22.67 -1.82 -2.87
N ALA A 140 23.83 -2.40 -3.15
CA ALA A 140 24.57 -2.05 -4.36
C ALA A 140 23.64 -2.19 -5.59
N PRO A 141 23.76 -1.30 -6.60
CA PRO A 141 22.97 -1.37 -7.82
C PRO A 141 22.96 -2.79 -8.41
N LEU A 142 21.80 -3.44 -8.39
CA LEU A 142 21.59 -4.75 -8.97
C LEU A 142 20.72 -4.60 -10.22
N ARG A 143 21.39 -4.66 -11.38
CA ARG A 143 20.72 -4.68 -12.67
C ARG A 143 20.34 -6.11 -13.03
N PHE A 144 19.08 -6.32 -13.37
CA PHE A 144 18.59 -7.62 -13.82
C PHE A 144 17.89 -7.47 -15.17
N SER A 145 18.15 -8.39 -16.09
CA SER A 145 17.52 -8.41 -17.41
C SER A 145 16.70 -9.67 -17.59
N VAL A 146 15.41 -9.52 -17.83
CA VAL A 146 14.50 -10.59 -18.24
C VAL A 146 14.59 -10.73 -19.75
N THR A 147 14.86 -11.95 -20.20
CA THR A 147 14.88 -12.34 -21.62
C THR A 147 13.87 -13.46 -21.85
N GLY A 148 13.63 -13.87 -23.11
CA GLY A 148 12.64 -14.89 -23.44
C GLY A 148 12.84 -16.25 -22.76
N SER A 149 14.03 -16.56 -22.25
CA SER A 149 14.32 -17.79 -21.50
C SER A 149 14.22 -17.63 -19.97
N THR A 150 14.05 -16.39 -19.48
CA THR A 150 14.04 -16.08 -18.04
C THR A 150 12.64 -16.26 -17.48
N LYS A 151 12.49 -17.04 -16.41
CA LYS A 151 11.20 -17.10 -15.71
C LYS A 151 11.05 -15.85 -14.85
N TRP A 152 9.86 -15.28 -14.84
CA TRP A 152 9.54 -14.12 -13.99
C TRP A 152 9.87 -14.36 -12.50
N THR A 153 9.76 -15.61 -12.05
CA THR A 153 10.09 -16.04 -10.68
C THR A 153 11.57 -15.94 -10.31
N ASP A 154 12.45 -15.86 -11.31
CA ASP A 154 13.91 -15.89 -11.10
C ASP A 154 14.48 -14.49 -10.84
N VAL A 155 13.65 -13.45 -10.98
CA VAL A 155 14.04 -12.06 -10.71
C VAL A 155 14.26 -11.88 -9.21
N SER A 156 15.46 -11.42 -8.84
CA SER A 156 15.83 -11.17 -7.44
C SER A 156 14.95 -10.10 -6.80
N LEU A 157 14.51 -10.32 -5.56
CA LEU A 157 13.79 -9.32 -4.75
C LEU A 157 14.63 -8.06 -4.44
N GLN A 158 15.96 -8.15 -4.60
CA GLN A 158 16.89 -7.04 -4.39
C GLN A 158 17.18 -6.26 -5.68
N VAL A 159 16.50 -6.59 -6.79
CA VAL A 159 16.68 -5.88 -8.05
C VAL A 159 16.40 -4.38 -7.87
N THR A 160 17.34 -3.56 -8.33
CA THR A 160 17.21 -2.10 -8.29
C THR A 160 16.91 -1.53 -9.67
N ASP A 161 17.35 -2.20 -10.73
CA ASP A 161 17.16 -1.76 -12.10
C ASP A 161 16.69 -2.97 -12.91
N LEU A 162 15.41 -3.00 -13.26
CA LEU A 162 14.80 -4.12 -13.96
C LEU A 162 14.60 -3.78 -15.43
N LYS A 163 15.23 -4.55 -16.31
CA LYS A 163 15.05 -4.47 -17.76
C LYS A 163 14.33 -5.72 -18.27
N ILE A 164 13.33 -5.54 -19.11
CA ILE A 164 12.59 -6.60 -19.78
C ILE A 164 12.88 -6.43 -21.27
N SER A 165 13.45 -7.45 -21.89
CA SER A 165 13.75 -7.43 -23.33
C SER A 165 12.46 -7.49 -24.14
N SER A 166 12.48 -6.95 -25.36
CA SER A 166 11.30 -7.00 -26.24
C SER A 166 10.79 -8.43 -26.44
N ASN A 167 9.49 -8.59 -26.72
CA ASN A 167 8.81 -9.87 -26.94
C ASN A 167 8.79 -10.82 -25.72
N CYS A 168 9.01 -10.32 -24.50
CA CYS A 168 9.05 -11.14 -23.29
C CYS A 168 7.73 -11.12 -22.51
N CYS A 169 7.52 -12.16 -21.69
CA CYS A 169 6.44 -12.26 -20.71
C CYS A 169 5.01 -12.15 -21.27
N ASN A 170 4.79 -12.51 -22.54
CA ASN A 170 3.46 -12.44 -23.18
C ASN A 170 2.45 -13.48 -22.65
N ASP A 171 2.93 -14.57 -22.05
CA ASP A 171 2.09 -15.60 -21.42
C ASP A 171 1.75 -15.28 -19.94
N LEU A 172 2.27 -14.17 -19.40
CA LEU A 172 2.08 -13.78 -18.02
C LEU A 172 0.72 -13.08 -17.85
N ASN A 173 -0.19 -13.68 -17.07
CA ASN A 173 -1.52 -13.11 -16.84
C ASN A 173 -1.54 -12.05 -15.72
N ALA A 174 -0.62 -12.15 -14.75
CA ALA A 174 -0.56 -11.28 -13.59
C ALA A 174 0.88 -10.83 -13.35
N LEU A 175 1.09 -9.51 -13.35
CA LEU A 175 2.37 -8.86 -13.15
C LEU A 175 2.42 -8.25 -11.76
N ASP A 176 3.22 -8.84 -10.87
CA ASP A 176 3.45 -8.30 -9.52
C ASP A 176 4.84 -7.66 -9.45
N LEU A 177 4.89 -6.35 -9.65
CA LEU A 177 6.10 -5.52 -9.50
C LEU A 177 6.29 -5.05 -8.05
N ASN A 178 5.24 -5.06 -7.23
CA ASN A 178 5.24 -4.46 -5.89
C ASN A 178 6.13 -5.22 -4.90
N ARG A 179 6.42 -6.49 -5.19
CA ARG A 179 7.40 -7.30 -4.45
C ARG A 179 8.86 -6.80 -4.55
N PHE A 180 9.18 -5.92 -5.50
CA PHE A 180 10.53 -5.38 -5.70
C PHE A 180 10.71 -4.02 -5.01
N GLU A 181 10.71 -4.02 -3.67
CA GLU A 181 10.79 -2.79 -2.84
C GLU A 181 12.03 -1.92 -3.09
N TRP A 182 13.08 -2.49 -3.68
CA TRP A 182 14.35 -1.83 -3.98
C TRP A 182 14.42 -1.21 -5.37
N LEU A 183 13.36 -1.37 -6.16
CA LEU A 183 13.34 -0.99 -7.56
C LEU A 183 13.39 0.53 -7.72
N ARG A 184 14.29 0.98 -8.60
CA ARG A 184 14.57 2.39 -8.94
C ARG A 184 14.26 2.69 -10.40
N SER A 185 14.44 1.72 -11.29
CA SER A 185 14.10 1.89 -12.70
C SER A 185 13.47 0.62 -13.27
N ILE A 186 12.40 0.81 -14.05
CA ILE A 186 11.82 -0.22 -14.90
C ILE A 186 11.99 0.20 -16.36
N GLU A 187 12.57 -0.68 -17.17
CA GLU A 187 12.63 -0.57 -18.62
C GLU A 187 11.99 -1.81 -19.25
N ILE A 188 10.78 -1.67 -19.77
CA ILE A 188 10.09 -2.70 -20.53
C ILE A 188 10.32 -2.43 -22.01
N GLY A 189 10.78 -3.44 -22.74
CA GLY A 189 10.96 -3.41 -24.19
C GLY A 189 9.63 -3.38 -24.96
N ASP A 190 9.73 -3.63 -26.26
CA ASP A 190 8.58 -3.62 -27.16
C ASP A 190 7.82 -4.95 -27.09
N GLU A 191 6.52 -4.94 -27.38
CA GLU A 191 5.69 -6.14 -27.55
C GLU A 191 5.74 -7.12 -26.36
N CYS A 192 5.71 -6.58 -25.13
CA CYS A 192 5.76 -7.37 -23.89
C CYS A 192 4.40 -7.42 -23.20
N PHE A 193 4.19 -8.43 -22.35
CA PHE A 193 3.05 -8.53 -21.42
C PHE A 193 1.65 -8.50 -22.05
N GLY A 194 1.47 -9.00 -23.28
CA GLY A 194 0.18 -8.95 -23.99
C GLY A 194 -1.02 -9.57 -23.22
N SER A 195 -0.79 -10.58 -22.37
CA SER A 195 -1.87 -11.23 -21.59
C SER A 195 -2.17 -10.57 -20.23
N VAL A 196 -1.36 -9.60 -19.79
CA VAL A 196 -1.55 -8.94 -18.49
C VAL A 196 -2.84 -8.11 -18.50
N GLN A 197 -3.65 -8.30 -17.46
CA GLN A 197 -4.91 -7.57 -17.31
C GLN A 197 -4.73 -6.26 -16.53
N THR A 198 -3.92 -6.27 -15.48
CA THR A 198 -3.71 -5.10 -14.62
C THR A 198 -2.24 -4.77 -14.56
N PHE A 199 -1.90 -3.53 -14.92
CA PHE A 199 -0.60 -2.96 -14.64
C PHE A 199 -0.74 -2.10 -13.39
N GLN A 200 -0.21 -2.56 -12.26
CA GLN A 200 -0.29 -1.85 -11.00
C GLN A 200 1.08 -1.75 -10.35
N ILE A 201 1.43 -0.52 -9.98
CA ILE A 201 2.53 -0.20 -9.08
C ILE A 201 1.95 0.61 -7.92
N ASP A 202 2.17 0.15 -6.69
CA ASP A 202 1.69 0.80 -5.48
C ASP A 202 2.77 0.75 -4.39
N GLY A 203 3.18 1.91 -3.89
CA GLY A 203 4.10 1.98 -2.74
C GLY A 203 5.58 1.76 -3.08
N LEU A 204 5.98 1.70 -4.36
CA LEU A 204 7.39 1.60 -4.76
C LEU A 204 8.10 2.95 -4.62
N ASN A 205 8.31 3.39 -3.38
CA ASN A 205 8.83 4.71 -3.03
C ASN A 205 10.29 4.98 -3.43
N ARG A 206 10.99 4.00 -4.00
CA ARG A 206 12.33 4.17 -4.57
C ARG A 206 12.33 4.26 -6.09
N LEU A 207 11.22 3.94 -6.73
CA LEU A 207 11.09 3.92 -8.17
C LEU A 207 11.14 5.35 -8.70
N LYS A 208 12.08 5.62 -9.60
CA LYS A 208 12.32 6.92 -10.22
C LYS A 208 11.84 6.99 -11.65
N THR A 209 12.06 5.93 -12.42
CA THR A 209 11.78 5.94 -13.86
C THR A 209 11.02 4.70 -14.29
N ILE A 210 9.96 4.90 -15.06
CA ILE A 210 9.26 3.84 -15.78
C ILE A 210 9.38 4.14 -17.26
N LYS A 211 9.88 3.17 -18.03
CA LYS A 211 9.87 3.20 -19.49
C LYS A 211 9.20 1.93 -19.99
N ILE A 212 8.22 2.10 -20.87
CA ILE A 212 7.48 1.03 -21.52
C ILE A 212 7.64 1.20 -23.03
N GLY A 213 8.09 0.16 -23.71
CA GLY A 213 8.27 0.14 -25.16
C GLY A 213 6.96 0.17 -25.93
N ILE A 214 7.08 0.07 -27.24
CA ILE A 214 5.98 0.11 -28.20
C ILE A 214 5.18 -1.19 -28.09
N LYS A 215 3.85 -1.12 -28.27
CA LYS A 215 2.95 -2.31 -28.34
C LYS A 215 3.00 -3.21 -27.08
N SER A 216 3.43 -2.69 -25.95
CA SER A 216 3.47 -3.45 -24.69
C SER A 216 2.12 -3.36 -23.97
N PHE A 217 1.74 -4.43 -23.26
CA PHE A 217 0.43 -4.56 -22.61
C PHE A 217 -0.76 -4.43 -23.57
N THR A 218 -0.59 -4.87 -24.82
CA THR A 218 -1.66 -4.88 -25.82
C THR A 218 -1.87 -6.32 -26.30
N GLN A 219 -3.08 -6.85 -26.11
CA GLN A 219 -3.43 -8.18 -26.60
C GLN A 219 -4.02 -8.12 -28.01
N ASN A 220 -4.89 -7.15 -28.25
CA ASN A 220 -5.65 -7.01 -29.50
C ASN A 220 -5.47 -5.60 -30.07
N GLU A 221 -4.70 -5.47 -31.16
CA GLU A 221 -4.39 -4.17 -31.78
C GLU A 221 -5.51 -3.65 -32.72
N TYR A 222 -6.38 -4.54 -33.20
CA TYR A 222 -7.26 -4.28 -34.36
C TYR A 222 -8.75 -4.16 -34.01
N TRP A 223 -9.14 -4.54 -32.81
CA TRP A 223 -10.53 -4.43 -32.35
C TRP A 223 -10.59 -3.37 -31.26
N TYR A 224 -11.63 -2.53 -31.28
CA TYR A 224 -11.90 -1.47 -30.30
C TYR A 224 -12.07 -2.05 -28.89
N GLY A 225 -10.95 -2.43 -28.29
CA GLY A 225 -10.84 -3.23 -27.09
C GLY A 225 -11.16 -2.39 -25.88
N ASN A 226 -12.44 -2.08 -25.67
CA ASN A 226 -12.89 -1.53 -24.40
C ASN A 226 -13.01 -2.67 -23.38
N ASN A 227 -11.88 -3.31 -23.04
CA ASN A 227 -11.89 -4.30 -21.99
C ASN A 227 -11.85 -3.60 -20.63
N LYS A 228 -13.04 -3.41 -20.05
CA LYS A 228 -13.21 -2.78 -18.73
C LYS A 228 -12.59 -3.55 -17.58
N SER A 229 -12.21 -4.82 -17.77
CA SER A 229 -11.47 -5.58 -16.75
C SER A 229 -9.97 -5.26 -16.75
N LYS A 230 -9.47 -4.57 -17.78
CA LYS A 230 -8.05 -4.21 -17.89
C LYS A 230 -7.81 -2.80 -17.38
N SER A 231 -6.84 -2.62 -16.49
CA SER A 231 -6.66 -1.35 -15.77
C SER A 231 -5.20 -1.01 -15.50
N PHE A 232 -4.91 0.29 -15.40
CA PHE A 232 -3.58 0.86 -15.25
C PHE A 232 -3.53 1.76 -14.02
N HIS A 233 -2.63 1.46 -13.08
CA HIS A 233 -2.52 2.18 -11.82
C HIS A 233 -1.06 2.39 -11.43
N ILE A 234 -0.68 3.63 -11.17
CA ILE A 234 0.58 3.97 -10.50
C ILE A 234 0.23 4.86 -9.31
N LEU A 235 0.37 4.29 -8.12
CA LEU A 235 -0.12 4.84 -6.86
C LEU A 235 1.01 4.96 -5.86
N ASN A 236 1.00 6.00 -5.03
CA ASN A 236 1.85 6.14 -3.84
C ASN A 236 3.34 5.87 -4.12
N CYS A 237 3.88 6.41 -5.20
CA CYS A 237 5.29 6.29 -5.54
C CYS A 237 5.98 7.64 -5.33
N GLU A 238 6.50 7.85 -4.12
CA GLU A 238 7.01 9.15 -3.67
C GLU A 238 8.22 9.67 -4.45
N SER A 239 9.06 8.77 -4.98
CA SER A 239 10.27 9.15 -5.72
C SER A 239 10.13 9.08 -7.24
N LEU A 240 8.92 8.84 -7.77
CA LEU A 240 8.74 8.65 -9.21
C LEU A 240 8.89 9.99 -9.93
N GLU A 241 9.89 10.10 -10.80
CA GLU A 241 10.27 11.33 -11.51
C GLU A 241 9.74 11.33 -12.95
N SER A 242 9.78 10.20 -13.66
CA SER A 242 9.40 10.13 -15.08
C SER A 242 8.68 8.85 -15.49
N ILE A 243 7.64 9.00 -16.31
CA ILE A 243 6.93 7.91 -16.98
C ILE A 243 7.04 8.11 -18.50
N GLN A 244 7.46 7.07 -19.22
CA GLN A 244 7.48 7.02 -20.68
C GLN A 244 6.75 5.77 -21.16
N ILE A 245 5.80 5.93 -22.07
CA ILE A 245 5.01 4.85 -22.65
C ILE A 245 5.06 4.96 -24.17
N GLY A 246 5.54 3.92 -24.83
CA GLY A 246 5.59 3.82 -26.29
C GLY A 246 4.21 3.70 -26.92
N GLU A 247 4.13 4.03 -28.20
CA GLU A 247 2.90 3.97 -28.99
C GLU A 247 2.28 2.57 -29.00
N TYR A 248 0.96 2.49 -29.17
CA TYR A 248 0.17 1.26 -29.23
C TYR A 248 0.26 0.36 -27.99
N SER A 249 0.76 0.87 -26.87
CA SER A 249 0.74 0.20 -25.57
C SER A 249 -0.60 0.43 -24.85
N PHE A 250 -1.10 -0.56 -24.12
CA PHE A 250 -2.38 -0.50 -23.42
C PHE A 250 -3.59 -0.14 -24.33
N VAL A 251 -3.57 -0.56 -25.60
CA VAL A 251 -4.64 -0.21 -26.56
C VAL A 251 -5.99 -0.76 -26.11
N ASP A 252 -6.01 -1.98 -25.58
CA ASP A 252 -7.21 -2.68 -25.16
C ASP A 252 -7.53 -2.54 -23.65
N PHE A 253 -6.90 -1.57 -22.98
CA PHE A 253 -7.23 -1.20 -21.61
C PHE A 253 -8.39 -0.20 -21.64
N GLY A 254 -9.57 -0.64 -21.20
CA GLY A 254 -10.78 0.19 -21.11
C GLY A 254 -11.29 0.40 -19.69
N GLY A 255 -10.59 -0.12 -18.68
CA GLY A 255 -10.88 0.09 -17.27
C GLY A 255 -10.22 1.37 -16.74
N ASP A 256 -10.01 1.39 -15.42
CA ASP A 256 -9.48 2.56 -14.73
C ASP A 256 -8.04 2.86 -15.17
N PHE A 257 -7.75 4.15 -15.35
CA PHE A 257 -6.41 4.70 -15.47
C PHE A 257 -6.20 5.66 -14.29
N GLU A 258 -5.19 5.39 -13.48
CA GLU A 258 -4.92 6.18 -12.29
C GLU A 258 -3.43 6.47 -12.12
N LEU A 259 -3.12 7.77 -12.05
CA LEU A 259 -1.86 8.27 -11.51
C LEU A 259 -2.18 9.05 -10.22
N LYS A 260 -1.73 8.54 -9.07
CA LYS A 260 -2.11 9.11 -7.77
C LYS A 260 -0.97 9.14 -6.76
N ASN A 261 -0.87 10.24 -6.00
CA ASN A 261 0.11 10.42 -4.93
C ASN A 261 1.55 10.24 -5.46
N LEU A 262 1.90 11.05 -6.47
CA LEU A 262 3.20 11.03 -7.16
C LEU A 262 3.88 12.41 -7.03
N PRO A 263 4.29 12.83 -5.82
CA PRO A 263 4.69 14.20 -5.53
C PRO A 263 5.95 14.67 -6.28
N GLN A 264 6.80 13.75 -6.72
CA GLN A 264 8.05 14.06 -7.45
C GLN A 264 7.92 13.90 -8.97
N LEU A 265 6.72 13.61 -9.49
CA LEU A 265 6.54 13.34 -10.91
C LEU A 265 6.71 14.61 -11.73
N GLN A 266 7.71 14.61 -12.62
CA GLN A 266 8.09 15.77 -13.42
C GLN A 266 7.70 15.61 -14.89
N SER A 267 7.71 14.37 -15.40
CA SER A 267 7.47 14.12 -16.83
C SER A 267 6.60 12.89 -17.04
N ILE A 268 5.57 13.06 -17.87
CA ILE A 268 4.79 11.96 -18.45
C ILE A 268 4.85 12.12 -19.97
N GLN A 269 5.37 11.11 -20.64
CA GLN A 269 5.33 11.02 -22.10
C GLN A 269 4.57 9.76 -22.49
N ILE A 270 3.53 9.92 -23.31
CA ILE A 270 2.72 8.83 -23.85
C ILE A 270 2.70 8.99 -25.37
N GLY A 271 3.29 8.02 -26.07
CA GLY A 271 3.54 8.06 -27.50
C GLY A 271 4.65 9.04 -27.92
N THR A 272 4.65 9.35 -29.21
CA THR A 272 5.56 10.31 -29.84
C THR A 272 4.76 11.43 -30.49
N ILE A 273 5.33 12.64 -30.47
CA ILE A 273 4.80 13.79 -31.20
C ILE A 273 4.71 13.42 -32.69
N GLU A 274 3.67 13.90 -33.37
CA GLU A 274 3.40 13.65 -34.80
C GLU A 274 3.07 12.20 -35.20
N SER A 275 2.95 11.27 -34.25
CA SER A 275 2.50 9.90 -34.49
C SER A 275 1.16 9.59 -33.80
N GLY A 276 0.36 8.72 -34.41
CA GLY A 276 -0.89 8.23 -33.83
C GLY A 276 -0.62 7.24 -32.69
N SER A 277 -0.61 7.73 -31.45
CA SER A 277 -0.25 6.92 -30.26
C SER A 277 -1.18 5.72 -30.01
N ARG A 278 -2.50 5.88 -30.09
CA ARG A 278 -3.50 4.86 -29.70
C ARG A 278 -3.35 4.26 -28.29
N ASN A 279 -2.55 4.86 -27.41
CA ASN A 279 -2.45 4.42 -26.02
C ASN A 279 -3.77 4.68 -25.30
N PHE A 280 -4.22 3.75 -24.46
CA PHE A 280 -5.41 3.91 -23.60
C PHE A 280 -6.66 4.35 -24.37
N GLN A 281 -6.92 3.75 -25.53
CA GLN A 281 -7.89 4.24 -26.52
C GLN A 281 -9.31 4.47 -25.95
N ASP A 282 -9.74 3.61 -25.01
CA ASP A 282 -11.09 3.63 -24.43
C ASP A 282 -11.10 4.01 -22.93
N SER A 283 -9.97 4.47 -22.37
CA SER A 283 -9.83 4.86 -20.96
C SER A 283 -9.75 6.37 -20.78
N SER A 284 -10.21 6.86 -19.63
CA SER A 284 -10.08 8.27 -19.26
C SER A 284 -8.72 8.55 -18.64
N PHE A 285 -7.97 9.52 -19.17
CA PHE A 285 -6.71 9.94 -18.55
C PHE A 285 -6.98 10.78 -17.29
N VAL A 286 -6.74 10.20 -16.11
CA VAL A 286 -7.01 10.83 -14.81
C VAL A 286 -5.75 10.88 -13.95
N ILE A 287 -5.41 12.08 -13.50
CA ILE A 287 -4.33 12.35 -12.53
C ILE A 287 -4.97 12.88 -11.24
N ARG A 288 -4.58 12.35 -10.08
CA ARG A 288 -5.10 12.73 -8.76
C ARG A 288 -3.98 12.91 -7.74
N GLY A 289 -4.22 13.69 -6.69
CA GLY A 289 -3.27 13.79 -5.57
C GLY A 289 -1.90 14.35 -5.96
N ILE A 290 -1.83 15.10 -7.06
CA ILE A 290 -0.71 16.00 -7.33
C ILE A 290 -1.09 17.32 -6.65
N ASP A 291 -0.59 17.55 -5.45
CA ASP A 291 -0.46 18.90 -4.95
C ASP A 291 0.57 19.57 -5.85
N MET A 292 0.11 20.29 -6.87
CA MET A 292 1.00 21.09 -7.68
C MET A 292 1.69 22.07 -6.73
N ILE A 293 2.97 21.83 -6.44
CA ILE A 293 3.86 22.87 -5.95
C ILE A 293 3.94 23.88 -7.10
N LEU A 294 2.94 24.76 -7.18
CA LEU A 294 3.01 26.01 -7.93
C LEU A 294 4.06 26.86 -7.22
N ASN A 295 5.33 26.59 -7.49
CA ASN A 295 6.37 27.59 -7.34
C ASN A 295 6.21 28.55 -8.53
N ILE A 296 5.24 29.47 -8.42
CA ILE A 296 5.22 30.73 -9.16
C ILE A 296 5.81 31.80 -8.26
#